data_AF-A0A6S8QQQ1-F1
#
_entry.id   AF-A0A6S8QQQ1-F1
#
_cell.length_a   1.000
_cell.length_b   1.000
_cell.length_c   1.000
_cell.angle_alpha   90.00
_cell.angle_beta   90.00
_cell.angle_gamma   90.00
#
_symmetry.space_group_name_H-M   'P 1'
#
loop_
_entity.id
_entity.type
_entity.pdbx_description
1 polymer ?
#
loop_
_entity_poly.entity_id
_entity_poly.type
_entity_poly.pdbx_seq_one_letter_code
_entity_poly.pdbx_strand_id
1 'polypeptide(L)'
;MFAFVGYIVHANGIHFPWAMQMDGAPFPAETNPPLLWDTISDSAKWQIFSLIAFLEFWSELSTPNHKHYMAGGKPGDFPDFTSGPDGIPHPVPFNLYDPFKLSKNMSEEKKESRLRAEINNGRLAQIGILGFLSEQCMPGSVPALSGIVQAYDGEPMAPFTTNVLGAPFGL
;
A
#
# COMPACT_ATOMS: atom_id res chain seq x y z
N MET A 1 7.12 -1.40 -3.73
CA MET A 1 8.06 -1.37 -2.57
C MET A 1 7.33 -1.57 -1.26
N PHE A 2 6.36 -0.73 -0.89
CA PHE A 2 5.63 -0.86 0.37
C PHE A 2 4.97 -2.23 0.56
N ALA A 3 4.30 -2.76 -0.47
CA ALA A 3 3.71 -4.09 -0.46
C ALA A 3 4.74 -5.22 -0.16
N PHE A 4 5.96 -5.13 -0.68
CA PHE A 4 6.99 -6.15 -0.47
C PHE A 4 7.47 -6.19 0.99
N VAL A 5 7.66 -5.01 1.60
CA VAL A 5 8.01 -4.93 3.03
C VAL A 5 6.86 -5.41 3.90
N GLY A 6 5.63 -4.96 3.61
CA GLY A 6 4.43 -5.41 4.33
C GLY A 6 4.24 -6.93 4.25
N TYR A 7 4.46 -7.51 3.06
CA TYR A 7 4.40 -8.96 2.85
C TYR A 7 5.36 -9.70 3.78
N ILE A 8 6.61 -9.28 3.88
CA ILE A 8 7.61 -9.90 4.76
C ILE A 8 7.20 -9.78 6.23
N VAL A 9 6.71 -8.61 6.65
CA VAL A 9 6.28 -8.38 8.04
C VAL A 9 5.13 -9.33 8.42
N HIS A 10 4.11 -9.42 7.57
CA HIS A 10 2.96 -10.31 7.79
C HIS A 10 3.33 -11.79 7.68
N ALA A 11 4.20 -12.16 6.74
CA ALA A 11 4.67 -13.54 6.60
C ALA A 11 5.47 -14.04 7.82
N ASN A 12 6.16 -13.14 8.52
CA ASN A 12 6.84 -13.45 9.79
C ASN A 12 5.90 -13.44 11.01
N GLY A 13 4.59 -13.24 10.82
CA GLY A 13 3.61 -13.19 11.91
C GLY A 13 3.74 -11.95 12.80
N ILE A 14 4.42 -10.89 12.33
CA ILE A 14 4.53 -9.64 13.08
C ILE A 14 3.23 -8.87 12.87
N HIS A 15 2.37 -8.93 13.88
CA HIS A 15 1.10 -8.20 13.91
C HIS A 15 1.00 -7.35 15.18
N PHE A 16 0.05 -6.43 15.20
CA PHE A 16 -0.19 -5.63 16.37
C PHE A 16 -0.80 -6.49 17.51
N PRO A 17 -0.29 -6.37 18.75
CA PRO A 17 -0.71 -7.22 19.87
C PRO A 17 -1.97 -6.73 20.61
N TRP A 18 -2.82 -5.95 19.96
CA TRP A 18 -4.04 -5.38 20.57
C TRP A 18 -5.29 -5.65 19.73
N ALA A 19 -6.46 -5.34 20.27
CA ALA A 19 -7.74 -5.53 19.59
C ALA A 19 -7.85 -4.60 18.36
N MET A 20 -8.19 -5.18 17.21
CA MET A 20 -8.45 -4.45 15.97
C MET A 20 -9.85 -3.81 16.00
N GLN A 21 -10.82 -4.51 16.58
CA GLN A 21 -12.23 -4.13 16.56
C GLN A 21 -12.69 -3.66 17.95
N MET A 22 -13.77 -2.87 17.96
CA MET A 22 -14.36 -2.32 19.19
C MET A 22 -15.01 -3.40 20.08
N ASP A 23 -15.28 -4.58 19.52
CA ASP A 23 -15.78 -5.76 20.24
C ASP A 23 -14.67 -6.58 20.93
N GLY A 24 -13.41 -6.16 20.77
CA GLY A 24 -12.25 -6.83 21.35
C GLY A 24 -11.59 -7.87 20.44
N ALA A 25 -12.08 -8.08 19.21
CA ALA A 25 -11.45 -9.04 18.30
C ALA A 25 -10.00 -8.62 17.95
N PRO A 26 -9.02 -9.53 18.06
CA PRO A 26 -7.62 -9.24 17.75
C PRO A 26 -7.39 -9.12 16.23
N PHE A 27 -6.22 -8.62 15.83
CA PHE A 27 -5.78 -8.76 14.45
C PHE A 27 -5.64 -10.24 14.06
N PRO A 28 -5.95 -10.62 12.81
CA PRO A 28 -5.72 -11.98 12.34
C PRO A 28 -4.24 -12.37 12.46
N ALA A 29 -3.98 -13.60 12.90
CA ALA A 29 -2.63 -14.12 13.16
C ALA A 29 -2.09 -15.03 12.04
N GLU A 30 -2.76 -15.05 10.89
CA GLU A 30 -2.36 -15.85 9.73
C GLU A 30 -1.01 -15.38 9.17
N THR A 31 -0.16 -16.33 8.77
CA THR A 31 1.16 -16.05 8.18
C THR A 31 1.13 -16.00 6.65
N ASN A 32 -0.02 -16.26 6.04
CA ASN A 32 -0.22 -16.15 4.59
C ASN A 32 -0.83 -14.77 4.29
N PRO A 33 -0.08 -13.82 3.68
CA PRO A 33 -0.56 -12.43 3.57
C PRO A 33 -1.84 -12.24 2.71
N PRO A 34 -2.01 -12.92 1.55
CA PRO A 34 -3.30 -12.94 0.85
C PRO A 34 -4.47 -13.42 1.71
N LEU A 35 -4.30 -14.53 2.42
CA LEU A 35 -5.34 -15.07 3.31
C LEU A 35 -5.64 -14.10 4.48
N LEU A 36 -4.60 -13.43 5.00
CA LEU A 36 -4.78 -12.42 6.03
C LEU A 36 -5.67 -11.28 5.54
N TRP A 37 -5.50 -10.82 4.30
CA TRP A 37 -6.39 -9.81 3.70
C TRP A 37 -7.85 -10.30 3.66
N ASP A 38 -8.07 -11.56 3.27
CA ASP A 38 -9.40 -12.14 3.21
C ASP A 38 -10.10 -12.16 4.56
N THR A 39 -9.37 -12.47 5.63
CA THR A 39 -9.91 -12.54 7.00
C THR A 39 -10.28 -11.19 7.60
N ILE A 40 -9.82 -10.07 7.03
CA ILE A 40 -10.16 -8.73 7.50
C ILE A 40 -11.64 -8.44 7.23
N SER A 41 -12.30 -7.76 8.18
CA SER A 41 -13.69 -7.35 8.02
C SER A 41 -13.90 -6.42 6.82
N ASP A 42 -15.02 -6.58 6.11
CA ASP A 42 -15.33 -5.75 4.94
C ASP A 42 -15.42 -4.26 5.27
N SER A 43 -15.87 -3.92 6.47
CA SER A 43 -15.89 -2.54 6.97
C SER A 43 -14.48 -1.92 7.03
N ALA A 44 -13.48 -2.68 7.45
CA ALA A 44 -12.09 -2.23 7.49
C ALA A 44 -11.50 -2.09 6.08
N LYS A 45 -11.80 -3.04 5.18
CA LYS A 45 -11.40 -2.96 3.76
C LYS A 45 -11.94 -1.68 3.10
N TRP A 46 -13.22 -1.35 3.32
CA TRP A 46 -13.81 -0.11 2.82
C TRP A 46 -13.16 1.16 3.35
N GLN A 47 -12.79 1.19 4.64
CA GLN A 47 -12.08 2.33 5.22
C GLN A 47 -10.68 2.49 4.59
N ILE A 48 -9.96 1.40 4.37
CA ILE A 48 -8.66 1.42 3.69
C ILE A 48 -8.80 1.96 2.27
N PHE A 49 -9.75 1.45 1.48
CA PHE A 49 -9.98 1.95 0.12
C PHE A 49 -10.44 3.41 0.09
N SER A 50 -11.28 3.83 1.03
CA SER A 50 -11.73 5.24 1.11
C SER A 50 -10.57 6.18 1.42
N LEU A 51 -9.66 5.77 2.31
CA LEU A 51 -8.46 6.54 2.61
C LEU A 51 -7.53 6.62 1.40
N ILE A 52 -7.27 5.50 0.73
CA ILE A 52 -6.46 5.47 -0.49
C ILE A 52 -7.08 6.37 -1.56
N ALA A 53 -8.38 6.26 -1.79
CA ALA A 53 -9.11 7.09 -2.76
C ALA A 53 -8.98 8.59 -2.44
N PHE A 54 -9.08 8.98 -1.16
CA PHE A 54 -8.84 10.36 -0.74
C PHE A 54 -7.41 10.82 -1.04
N LEU A 55 -6.41 10.00 -0.75
CA LEU A 55 -5.00 10.34 -0.99
C LEU A 55 -4.67 10.46 -2.49
N GLU A 56 -5.20 9.54 -3.31
CA GLU A 56 -5.04 9.59 -4.77
C GLU A 56 -5.71 10.83 -5.35
N PHE A 57 -6.95 11.12 -4.94
CA PHE A 57 -7.65 12.35 -5.34
C PHE A 57 -6.88 13.61 -4.92
N TRP A 58 -6.33 13.62 -3.70
CA TRP A 58 -5.52 14.74 -3.21
C TRP A 58 -4.26 14.97 -4.07
N SER A 59 -3.64 13.90 -4.57
CA SER A 59 -2.45 14.00 -5.42
C SER A 59 -2.73 14.64 -6.79
N GLU A 60 -3.97 14.60 -7.27
CA GLU A 60 -4.37 15.21 -8.53
C GLU A 60 -4.72 16.71 -8.39
N LEU A 61 -4.99 17.17 -7.16
CA LEU A 61 -5.35 18.56 -6.91
C LEU A 61 -4.18 19.49 -7.20
N SER A 62 -4.37 20.39 -8.16
CA SER A 62 -3.43 21.49 -8.38
C SER A 62 -3.64 22.56 -7.31
N THR A 63 -2.75 22.61 -6.33
CA THR A 63 -2.70 23.70 -5.35
C THR A 63 -1.79 24.83 -5.86
N PRO A 64 -1.82 26.04 -5.28
CA PRO A 64 -0.94 27.13 -5.71
C PRO A 64 0.57 26.78 -5.71
N ASN A 65 0.97 25.81 -4.87
CA ASN A 65 2.35 25.35 -4.74
C ASN A 65 2.60 23.97 -5.37
N HIS A 66 1.58 23.32 -5.93
CA HIS A 66 1.68 22.00 -6.55
C HIS A 66 0.91 21.97 -7.87
N LYS A 67 1.61 21.71 -8.97
CA LYS A 67 0.98 21.58 -10.29
C LYS A 67 0.75 20.11 -10.61
N HIS A 68 -0.40 19.82 -11.20
CA HIS A 68 -0.66 18.50 -11.77
C HIS A 68 0.48 18.07 -12.72
N TYR A 69 0.88 16.80 -12.66
CA TYR A 69 2.04 16.28 -13.38
C TYR A 69 1.94 16.44 -14.91
N MET A 70 0.72 16.43 -15.48
CA MET A 70 0.52 16.70 -16.93
C MET A 70 0.55 18.19 -17.30
N ALA A 71 0.52 19.09 -16.31
CA ALA A 71 0.51 20.55 -16.50
C ALA A 71 1.88 21.19 -16.14
N GLY A 72 2.96 20.41 -16.20
CA GLY A 72 4.32 20.84 -15.87
C GLY A 72 4.74 20.56 -14.42
N GLY A 73 3.96 19.79 -13.66
CA GLY A 73 4.37 19.22 -12.38
C GLY A 73 5.36 18.06 -12.52
N LYS A 74 5.97 17.63 -11.41
CA LYS A 74 6.87 16.46 -11.38
C LYS A 74 6.05 15.20 -11.06
N PRO A 75 6.18 14.11 -11.85
CA PRO A 75 5.53 12.84 -11.52
C PRO A 75 5.99 12.31 -10.15
N GLY A 76 5.04 11.86 -9.32
CA GLY A 76 5.31 11.31 -7.99
C GLY A 76 5.61 12.35 -6.91
N ASP A 77 5.51 13.65 -7.20
CA ASP A 77 5.57 14.72 -6.20
C ASP A 77 4.22 14.82 -5.49
N PHE A 78 4.14 14.43 -4.22
CA PHE A 78 2.87 14.46 -3.48
C PHE A 78 2.64 15.83 -2.83
N PRO A 79 1.48 16.47 -3.03
CA PRO A 79 1.22 17.79 -2.45
C PRO A 79 1.17 17.76 -0.92
N ASP A 80 1.88 18.71 -0.30
CA ASP A 80 1.83 18.95 1.15
C ASP A 80 0.38 19.21 1.61
N PHE A 81 0.03 18.72 2.80
CA PHE A 81 -1.28 18.99 3.36
C PHE A 81 -1.33 20.43 3.89
N THR A 82 -1.97 21.32 3.14
CA THR A 82 -2.21 22.71 3.56
C THR A 82 -3.59 22.83 4.19
N SER A 83 -3.68 23.54 5.31
CA SER A 83 -4.95 23.83 5.99
C SER A 83 -5.50 25.17 5.53
N GLY A 84 -6.79 25.25 5.24
CA GLY A 84 -7.43 26.50 4.83
C GLY A 84 -8.60 26.31 3.87
N PRO A 85 -9.19 27.41 3.36
CA PRO A 85 -10.33 27.38 2.44
C PRO A 85 -10.07 26.59 1.15
N ASP A 86 -8.82 26.59 0.70
CA ASP A 86 -8.34 25.91 -0.52
C ASP A 86 -7.69 24.55 -0.21
N GLY A 87 -7.78 24.06 1.03
CA GLY A 87 -7.09 22.87 1.51
C GLY A 87 -7.93 22.01 2.45
N ILE A 88 -7.28 21.27 3.36
CA ILE A 88 -7.98 20.41 4.32
C ILE A 88 -8.71 21.30 5.34
N PRO A 89 -10.00 21.01 5.65
CA PRO A 89 -10.83 21.85 6.53
C PRO A 89 -10.35 21.90 7.99
N HIS A 90 -9.43 21.02 8.38
CA HIS A 90 -8.82 20.99 9.70
C HIS A 90 -7.30 20.76 9.56
N PRO A 91 -6.50 21.28 10.51
CA PRO A 91 -5.06 21.10 10.48
C PRO A 91 -4.67 19.64 10.71
N VAL A 92 -3.88 19.11 9.78
CA VAL A 92 -3.21 17.81 9.93
C VAL A 92 -1.75 18.05 10.32
N PRO A 93 -1.26 17.41 11.39
CA PRO A 93 0.06 17.74 11.97
C PRO A 93 1.24 17.27 11.12
N PHE A 94 1.04 16.27 10.26
CA PHE A 94 2.11 15.64 9.47
C PHE A 94 1.72 15.55 7.99
N ASN A 95 2.70 15.77 7.12
CA ASN A 95 2.59 15.49 5.69
C ASN A 95 2.71 13.97 5.44
N LEU A 96 2.16 13.50 4.31
CA LEU A 96 2.23 12.09 3.92
C LEU A 96 3.67 11.61 3.71
N TYR A 97 4.47 12.39 2.97
CA TYR A 97 5.89 12.14 2.77
C TYR A 97 6.75 13.11 3.59
N ASP A 98 7.86 12.60 4.13
CA ASP A 98 8.78 13.35 4.98
C ASP A 98 8.09 14.13 6.12
N PRO A 99 7.39 13.44 7.05
CA PRO A 99 6.60 14.06 8.11
C PRO A 99 7.42 14.97 9.03
N PHE A 100 8.74 14.71 9.16
CA PHE A 100 9.68 15.48 9.98
C PHE A 100 10.52 16.47 9.16
N LYS A 101 10.27 16.58 7.85
CA LYS A 101 10.92 17.53 6.94
C LYS A 101 12.46 17.42 6.94
N LEU A 102 12.98 16.21 7.07
CA LEU A 102 14.42 15.91 7.14
C LEU A 102 15.13 16.03 5.79
N SER A 103 14.37 16.03 4.69
CA SER A 103 14.90 16.03 3.32
C SER A 103 15.06 17.43 2.70
N LYS A 104 14.68 18.50 3.41
CA LYS A 104 14.65 19.89 2.90
C LYS A 104 15.95 20.41 2.30
N ASN A 105 17.11 20.07 2.88
CA ASN A 105 18.41 20.64 2.51
C ASN A 105 19.21 19.76 1.53
N MET A 106 18.54 18.88 0.78
CA MET A 106 19.22 17.96 -0.13
C MET A 106 19.60 18.67 -1.43
N SER A 107 20.84 18.46 -1.90
CA SER A 107 21.29 18.96 -3.21
C SER A 107 20.52 18.30 -4.35
N GLU A 108 20.35 19.01 -5.47
CA GLU A 108 19.64 18.51 -6.64
C GLU A 108 20.29 17.23 -7.21
N GLU A 109 21.63 17.17 -7.27
CA GLU A 109 22.35 15.96 -7.70
C GLU A 109 22.01 14.74 -6.82
N LYS A 110 21.93 14.95 -5.50
CA LYS A 110 21.58 13.88 -4.56
C LYS A 110 20.11 13.47 -4.69
N LYS A 111 19.21 14.42 -5.00
CA LYS A 111 17.80 14.11 -5.31
C LYS A 111 17.69 13.26 -6.56
N GLU A 112 18.38 13.62 -7.64
CA GLU A 112 18.38 12.83 -8.89
C GLU A 112 18.91 11.41 -8.69
N SER A 113 20.01 11.26 -7.94
CA SER A 113 20.56 9.95 -7.61
C SER A 113 19.55 9.09 -6.83
N ARG A 114 18.84 9.67 -5.86
CA ARG A 114 17.81 8.98 -5.09
C ARG A 114 16.59 8.60 -5.93
N LEU A 115 16.14 9.47 -6.83
CA LEU A 115 15.05 9.16 -7.76
C LEU A 115 15.39 7.97 -8.67
N ARG A 116 16.64 7.88 -9.16
CA ARG A 116 17.10 6.72 -9.93
C ARG A 116 17.11 5.44 -9.09
N ALA A 117 17.56 5.53 -7.85
CA ALA A 117 17.53 4.40 -6.92
C ALA A 117 16.08 3.95 -6.63
N GLU A 118 15.16 4.89 -6.44
CA GLU A 118 13.73 4.63 -6.24
C GLU A 118 13.11 3.85 -7.40
N ILE A 119 13.37 4.27 -8.64
CA ILE A 119 12.86 3.58 -9.84
C ILE A 119 13.38 2.14 -9.92
N ASN A 120 14.69 1.94 -9.70
CA ASN A 120 15.29 0.61 -9.82
C ASN A 120 14.81 -0.32 -8.70
N ASN A 121 14.74 0.17 -7.45
CA ASN A 121 14.19 -0.59 -6.33
C ASN A 121 12.69 -0.84 -6.50
N GLY A 122 11.96 0.12 -7.09
CA GLY A 122 10.56 -0.01 -7.47
C GLY A 122 10.32 -1.18 -8.42
N ARG A 123 11.08 -1.23 -9.51
CA ARG A 123 11.04 -2.32 -10.51
C ARG A 123 11.36 -3.68 -9.89
N LEU A 124 12.40 -3.75 -9.06
CA LEU A 124 12.76 -4.98 -8.37
C LEU A 124 11.64 -5.44 -7.42
N ALA A 125 11.04 -4.52 -6.66
CA ALA A 125 9.95 -4.84 -5.76
C ALA A 125 8.67 -5.30 -6.49
N GLN A 126 8.40 -4.77 -7.71
CA GLN A 126 7.28 -5.23 -8.55
C GLN A 126 7.47 -6.67 -8.99
N ILE A 127 8.67 -7.04 -9.45
CA ILE A 127 9.00 -8.42 -9.83
C ILE A 127 8.94 -9.33 -8.59
N GLY A 128 9.46 -8.86 -7.45
CA GLY A 128 9.45 -9.61 -6.20
C GLY A 128 8.04 -9.99 -5.72
N ILE A 129 7.11 -9.03 -5.69
CA ILE A 129 5.75 -9.30 -5.23
C ILE A 129 4.98 -10.21 -6.20
N LEU A 130 5.14 -10.02 -7.52
CA LEU A 130 4.52 -10.89 -8.51
C LEU A 130 5.08 -12.31 -8.43
N GLY A 131 6.37 -12.47 -8.16
CA GLY A 131 7.00 -13.76 -7.94
C GLY A 131 6.45 -14.47 -6.70
N PHE A 132 6.23 -13.75 -5.59
CA PHE A 132 5.59 -14.31 -4.40
C PHE A 132 4.16 -14.77 -4.71
N LEU A 133 3.32 -13.91 -5.28
CA LEU A 133 1.93 -14.25 -5.60
C LEU A 133 1.82 -15.42 -6.59
N SER A 134 2.71 -15.47 -7.59
CA SER A 134 2.74 -16.55 -8.58
C SER A 134 3.07 -17.90 -7.93
N GLU A 135 4.04 -17.95 -7.02
CA GLU A 135 4.37 -19.17 -6.27
C GLU A 135 3.22 -19.60 -5.35
N GLN A 136 2.47 -18.65 -4.78
CA GLN A 136 1.33 -18.95 -3.92
C GLN A 136 0.15 -19.57 -4.68
N CYS A 137 -0.18 -19.04 -5.85
CA CYS A 137 -1.28 -19.55 -6.68
C CYS A 137 -0.88 -20.79 -7.48
N MET A 138 0.40 -20.93 -7.83
CA MET A 138 0.96 -22.05 -8.57
C MET A 138 2.26 -22.52 -7.93
N PRO A 139 2.21 -23.50 -7.01
CA PRO A 139 3.39 -24.04 -6.35
C PRO A 139 4.42 -24.56 -7.36
N GLY A 140 5.68 -24.15 -7.21
CA GLY A 140 6.78 -24.50 -8.11
C GLY A 140 6.94 -23.59 -9.34
N SER A 141 6.15 -22.52 -9.47
CA SER A 141 6.30 -21.53 -10.56
C SER A 141 7.58 -20.69 -10.42
N VAL A 142 8.06 -20.50 -9.18
CA VAL A 142 9.34 -19.86 -8.88
C VAL A 142 10.21 -20.81 -8.07
N PRO A 143 11.14 -21.55 -8.72
CA PRO A 143 11.93 -22.59 -8.06
C PRO A 143 12.69 -22.14 -6.81
N ALA A 144 13.11 -20.87 -6.75
CA ALA A 144 13.82 -20.30 -5.61
C ALA A 144 12.95 -20.06 -4.36
N LEU A 145 11.61 -20.10 -4.51
CA LEU A 145 10.64 -19.80 -3.46
C LEU A 145 9.83 -21.03 -3.02
N SER A 146 10.09 -22.17 -3.65
CA SER A 146 9.35 -23.41 -3.36
C SER A 146 9.53 -23.84 -1.91
N GLY A 147 8.40 -24.03 -1.21
CA GLY A 147 8.38 -24.41 0.21
C GLY A 147 8.67 -23.27 1.20
N ILE A 148 8.94 -22.05 0.72
CA ILE A 148 9.09 -20.85 1.57
C ILE A 148 7.75 -20.16 1.75
N VAL A 149 6.98 -20.06 0.67
CA VAL A 149 5.70 -19.35 0.65
C VAL A 149 4.54 -20.34 0.76
N GLN A 150 3.55 -20.03 1.59
CA GLN A 150 2.37 -20.86 1.78
C GLN A 150 1.43 -20.73 0.57
N ALA A 151 0.95 -21.86 0.08
CA ALA A 151 -0.02 -21.92 -1.02
C ALA A 151 -1.30 -21.16 -0.66
N TYR A 152 -1.91 -20.54 -1.67
CA TYR A 152 -3.14 -19.77 -1.53
C TYR A 152 -4.08 -20.10 -2.68
N ASP A 153 -5.25 -20.63 -2.32
CA ASP A 153 -6.26 -21.10 -3.28
C ASP A 153 -7.32 -20.04 -3.63
N GLY A 154 -7.29 -18.87 -2.98
CA GLY A 154 -8.19 -17.76 -3.26
C GLY A 154 -7.74 -16.92 -4.45
N GLU A 155 -8.51 -15.87 -4.77
CA GLU A 155 -8.19 -14.92 -5.84
C GLU A 155 -7.52 -13.67 -5.26
N PRO A 156 -6.19 -13.47 -5.44
CA PRO A 156 -5.48 -12.34 -4.85
C PRO A 156 -5.91 -10.97 -5.42
N MET A 157 -6.54 -10.94 -6.59
CA MET A 157 -7.01 -9.71 -7.22
C MET A 157 -8.43 -9.33 -6.80
N ALA A 158 -9.14 -10.19 -6.07
CA ALA A 158 -10.47 -9.88 -5.54
C ALA A 158 -10.32 -9.06 -4.23
N PRO A 159 -10.84 -7.83 -4.16
CA PRO A 159 -10.73 -7.01 -2.95
C PRO A 159 -11.59 -7.55 -1.80
N PHE A 160 -12.69 -8.23 -2.12
CA PHE A 160 -13.63 -8.86 -1.18
C PHE A 160 -13.77 -10.33 -1.54
N THR A 161 -13.99 -11.20 -0.55
CA THR A 161 -14.18 -12.64 -0.78
C THR A 161 -15.55 -12.94 -1.40
N THR A 162 -16.57 -12.15 -1.04
CA THR A 162 -17.91 -12.22 -1.61
C THR A 162 -18.25 -10.98 -2.43
N ASN A 163 -18.93 -11.17 -3.55
CA ASN A 163 -19.43 -10.09 -4.38
C ASN A 163 -20.67 -9.41 -3.76
N VAL A 164 -21.15 -8.34 -4.38
CA VAL A 164 -22.31 -7.58 -3.92
C VAL A 164 -23.62 -8.39 -3.88
N LEU A 165 -23.64 -9.58 -4.51
CA LEU A 165 -24.76 -10.53 -4.49
C LEU A 165 -24.58 -11.63 -3.42
N GLY A 166 -23.50 -11.59 -2.64
CA GLY A 166 -23.18 -12.58 -1.62
C GLY A 166 -22.60 -13.90 -2.15
N ALA A 167 -22.21 -13.96 -3.43
CA ALA A 167 -21.55 -15.13 -4.01
C ALA A 167 -20.02 -14.96 -3.98
N PRO A 168 -19.25 -16.05 -3.83
CA PRO A 168 -17.78 -15.98 -3.90
C PRO A 168 -17.32 -15.47 -5.27
N PHE A 169 -16.19 -14.76 -5.30
CA PHE A 169 -15.53 -14.43 -6.56
C PHE A 169 -14.85 -15.69 -7.12
N GLY A 170 -15.32 -16.16 -8.28
CA GLY A 170 -14.87 -17.41 -8.92
C GLY A 170 -16.00 -18.44 -9.00
N LEU A 171 -16.65 -18.50 -10.16
CA LEU A 171 -17.42 -19.65 -10.65
C LEU A 171 -16.65 -20.29 -11.80
#